data_AF-A0A1H1H6I2-F1
#
_entry.id   AF-A0A1H1H6I2-F1
#
_cell.length_a   1.000
_cell.length_b   1.000
_cell.length_c   1.000
_cell.angle_alpha   90.00
_cell.angle_beta   90.00
_cell.angle_gamma   90.00
#
_symmetry.space_group_name_H-M   'P 1'
#
loop_
_entity.id
_entity.type
_entity.pdbx_description
1 polymer ?
#
loop_
_entity_poly.entity_id
_entity_poly.type
_entity_poly.pdbx_seq_one_letter_code
_entity_poly.pdbx_strand_id
1 'polypeptide(L)'
;MRILRMLSVFVLLAVCFPSLAPAQDGLSLSGSERWLVVASRQDSAQAIQIAKDHREALQGTPFENKLRVVLSKNGWFGVVIGPVPFKSIRLAKQKLSISLADDAYLSRGKRYVETVWMPKLYLYGDFESQKRHSFELEGLRIAAELVVSQTDKTDEFSKTSKIRVDGWTGDAKAFSFETQAEYRPDFGQSVDFIRLAAETDYPQVVIKQFTGGAHCCIEQSIITQNRDGHWMMINGSVLDGGYGYDYDDLDGDGFPELMSRDNSFLYLFASYAGSFAPLFIEKLNFDELTNVNRDPAYKKEFQTELTQLEEMANSNKALWKENGFLAAWAAVRARLGDGAQAVLDASTLSSGDANGFQNRVCPDGSPLGSCEYDDGVDLPFSLGLMVHLMERGYLTAPARAD
;
A
#
# COMPACT_ATOMS: atom_id res chain seq x y z
N MET A 1 -57.71 -44.14 28.27
CA MET A 1 -57.29 -42.80 27.83
C MET A 1 -56.05 -42.93 26.97
N ARG A 2 -56.20 -42.72 25.65
CA ARG A 2 -55.10 -42.78 24.66
C ARG A 2 -54.36 -41.44 24.69
N ILE A 3 -53.07 -41.44 25.01
CA ILE A 3 -52.18 -40.28 24.82
C ILE A 3 -51.38 -40.53 23.55
N LEU A 4 -51.66 -39.71 22.55
CA LEU A 4 -51.04 -39.68 21.24
C LEU A 4 -49.65 -39.01 21.37
N ARG A 5 -48.55 -39.73 21.15
CA ARG A 5 -47.22 -39.13 20.95
C ARG A 5 -47.04 -38.81 19.47
N MET A 6 -47.12 -37.54 19.10
CA MET A 6 -46.64 -37.03 17.82
C MET A 6 -45.10 -37.07 17.83
N LEU A 7 -44.50 -37.85 16.94
CA LEU A 7 -43.10 -37.70 16.53
C LEU A 7 -43.08 -36.74 15.33
N SER A 8 -42.56 -35.53 15.53
CA SER A 8 -42.22 -34.62 14.45
C SER A 8 -40.84 -35.01 13.90
N VAL A 9 -40.80 -35.57 12.69
CA VAL A 9 -39.57 -35.81 11.94
C VAL A 9 -39.17 -34.50 11.28
N PHE A 10 -38.10 -33.86 11.76
CA PHE A 10 -37.43 -32.77 11.07
C PHE A 10 -36.59 -33.35 9.93
N VAL A 11 -37.04 -33.18 8.69
CA VAL A 11 -36.24 -33.44 7.49
C VAL A 11 -35.36 -32.21 7.27
N LEU A 12 -34.08 -32.29 7.61
CA LEU A 12 -33.08 -31.31 7.17
C LEU A 12 -32.84 -31.52 5.67
N LEU A 13 -33.43 -30.66 4.83
CA LEU A 13 -32.97 -30.49 3.45
C LEU A 13 -31.63 -29.74 3.49
N ALA A 14 -30.52 -30.47 3.36
CA ALA A 14 -29.23 -29.89 3.05
C ALA A 14 -29.26 -29.41 1.59
N VAL A 15 -29.52 -28.11 1.40
CA VAL A 15 -29.32 -27.43 0.12
C VAL A 15 -27.81 -27.27 -0.05
N CYS A 16 -27.18 -28.21 -0.76
CA CYS A 16 -25.83 -28.02 -1.26
C CYS A 16 -25.85 -26.86 -2.26
N PHE A 17 -25.43 -25.67 -1.81
CA PHE A 17 -24.98 -24.64 -2.73
C PHE A 17 -23.73 -25.17 -3.44
N PRO A 18 -23.72 -25.28 -4.78
CA PRO A 18 -22.49 -25.56 -5.48
C PRO A 18 -21.53 -24.40 -5.22
N SER A 19 -20.44 -24.68 -4.51
CA SER A 19 -19.28 -23.81 -4.48
C SER A 19 -18.85 -23.61 -5.93
N LEU A 20 -19.04 -22.39 -6.45
CA LEU A 20 -18.45 -21.95 -7.71
C LEU A 20 -16.94 -22.07 -7.55
N ALA A 21 -16.37 -23.17 -8.05
CA ALA A 21 -14.93 -23.26 -8.22
C ALA A 21 -14.51 -22.14 -9.18
N PRO A 22 -13.52 -21.30 -8.84
CA PRO A 22 -12.97 -20.35 -9.81
C PRO A 22 -12.58 -21.10 -11.09
N ALA A 23 -12.84 -20.46 -12.24
CA ALA A 23 -12.53 -21.01 -13.56
C ALA A 23 -11.07 -21.50 -13.57
N GLN A 24 -10.84 -22.72 -14.07
CA GLN A 24 -9.51 -23.29 -14.19
C GLN A 24 -8.67 -22.36 -15.08
N ASP A 25 -7.75 -21.60 -14.47
CA ASP A 25 -6.76 -20.84 -15.21
C ASP A 25 -6.05 -21.80 -16.17
N GLY A 26 -6.00 -21.43 -17.45
CA GLY A 26 -5.32 -22.21 -18.50
C GLY A 26 -3.81 -22.20 -18.31
N LEU A 27 -3.30 -22.86 -17.27
CA LEU A 27 -1.87 -22.85 -16.89
C LEU A 27 -1.01 -23.75 -17.78
N SER A 28 -1.61 -24.64 -18.56
CA SER A 28 -0.90 -25.44 -19.56
C SER A 28 -0.91 -24.76 -20.92
N LEU A 29 0.23 -24.24 -21.35
CA LEU A 29 0.37 -23.48 -22.59
C LEU A 29 0.64 -24.39 -23.81
N SER A 30 0.07 -24.00 -24.95
CA SER A 30 0.21 -24.68 -26.23
C SER A 30 1.14 -23.90 -27.19
N GLY A 31 1.45 -24.46 -28.35
CA GLY A 31 2.23 -23.75 -29.39
C GLY A 31 3.63 -23.27 -28.96
N SER A 32 3.98 -22.05 -29.34
CA SER A 32 5.26 -21.39 -29.02
C SER A 32 5.25 -20.63 -27.70
N GLU A 33 4.11 -20.49 -27.03
CA GLU A 33 4.00 -19.76 -25.79
C GLU A 33 4.65 -20.50 -24.62
N ARG A 34 5.24 -19.74 -23.71
CA ARG A 34 5.92 -20.25 -22.52
C ARG A 34 5.56 -19.42 -21.29
N TRP A 35 5.70 -20.04 -20.13
CA TRP A 35 5.92 -19.35 -18.88
C TRP A 35 7.43 -19.13 -18.73
N LEU A 36 7.85 -17.90 -18.51
CA LEU A 36 9.18 -17.62 -18.02
C LEU A 36 9.17 -17.81 -16.50
N VAL A 37 9.83 -18.85 -16.02
CA VAL A 37 9.98 -19.12 -14.59
C VAL A 37 11.19 -18.35 -14.10
N VAL A 38 10.97 -17.37 -13.22
CA VAL A 38 12.03 -16.50 -12.69
C VAL A 38 12.52 -16.96 -11.32
N ALA A 39 11.70 -17.70 -10.58
CA ALA A 39 12.07 -18.34 -9.32
C ALA A 39 11.18 -19.55 -9.02
N SER A 40 11.65 -20.41 -8.13
CA SER A 40 10.91 -21.55 -7.58
C SER A 40 11.22 -21.66 -6.08
N ARG A 41 10.19 -21.70 -5.22
CA ARG A 41 10.33 -21.76 -3.76
C ARG A 41 9.39 -22.82 -3.17
N GLN A 42 9.78 -23.40 -2.04
CA GLN A 42 8.91 -24.32 -1.29
C GLN A 42 7.89 -23.57 -0.43
N ASP A 43 8.21 -22.33 -0.06
CA ASP A 43 7.35 -21.46 0.72
C ASP A 43 6.63 -20.45 -0.21
N SER A 44 5.32 -20.32 -0.05
CA SER A 44 4.50 -19.44 -0.88
C SER A 44 4.78 -17.97 -0.61
N ALA A 45 5.03 -17.58 0.64
CA ALA A 45 5.31 -16.20 0.99
C ALA A 45 6.63 -15.72 0.39
N GLN A 46 7.66 -16.55 0.41
CA GLN A 46 8.92 -16.25 -0.28
C GLN A 46 8.73 -16.11 -1.80
N ALA A 47 7.89 -16.97 -2.41
CA ALA A 47 7.59 -16.85 -3.84
C ALA A 47 6.82 -15.54 -4.15
N ILE A 48 5.85 -15.18 -3.32
CA ILE A 48 5.08 -13.94 -3.45
C ILE A 48 5.98 -12.72 -3.28
N GLN A 49 6.87 -12.70 -2.28
CA GLN A 49 7.81 -11.59 -2.11
C GLN A 49 8.69 -11.39 -3.34
N ILE A 50 9.27 -12.48 -3.87
CA ILE A 50 10.05 -12.41 -5.11
C ILE A 50 9.21 -11.89 -6.27
N ALA A 51 7.94 -12.29 -6.35
CA ALA A 51 7.03 -11.77 -7.37
C ALA A 51 6.83 -10.26 -7.20
N LYS A 52 6.54 -9.78 -5.98
CA LYS A 52 6.43 -8.35 -5.67
C LYS A 52 7.68 -7.57 -6.09
N ASP A 53 8.88 -8.08 -5.80
CA ASP A 53 10.15 -7.45 -6.22
C ASP A 53 10.29 -7.39 -7.75
N HIS A 54 9.77 -8.39 -8.48
CA HIS A 54 9.77 -8.38 -9.95
C HIS A 54 8.68 -7.49 -10.54
N ARG A 55 7.60 -7.19 -9.82
CA ARG A 55 6.49 -6.35 -10.29
C ARG A 55 6.99 -4.96 -10.68
N GLU A 56 7.78 -4.34 -9.79
CA GLU A 56 8.38 -3.02 -10.01
C GLU A 56 9.22 -3.00 -11.30
N ALA A 57 10.06 -4.01 -11.50
CA ALA A 57 10.90 -4.12 -12.69
C ALA A 57 10.12 -4.39 -14.00
N LEU A 58 8.84 -4.79 -13.90
CA LEU A 58 7.96 -5.04 -15.04
C LEU A 58 7.00 -3.88 -15.33
N GLN A 59 6.95 -2.84 -14.49
CA GLN A 59 6.06 -1.70 -14.66
C GLN A 59 6.30 -0.99 -16.00
N GLY A 60 5.22 -0.66 -16.72
CA GLY A 60 5.30 -0.04 -18.04
C GLY A 60 5.70 -0.99 -19.18
N THR A 61 5.91 -2.28 -18.89
CA THR A 61 6.22 -3.29 -19.91
C THR A 61 4.95 -4.03 -20.38
N PRO A 62 4.95 -4.64 -21.58
CA PRO A 62 3.87 -5.52 -22.02
C PRO A 62 3.64 -6.78 -21.16
N PHE A 63 4.45 -6.97 -20.11
CA PHE A 63 4.44 -8.13 -19.22
C PHE A 63 4.04 -7.78 -17.78
N GLU A 64 3.77 -6.51 -17.48
CA GLU A 64 3.37 -6.03 -16.15
C GLU A 64 2.22 -6.87 -15.56
N ASN A 65 1.16 -7.08 -16.34
CA ASN A 65 -0.02 -7.85 -15.95
C ASN A 65 0.10 -9.36 -16.22
N LYS A 66 1.33 -9.88 -16.41
CA LYS A 66 1.58 -11.29 -16.75
C LYS A 66 2.33 -12.06 -15.68
N LEU A 67 2.77 -11.37 -14.62
CA LEU A 67 3.40 -11.96 -13.46
C LEU A 67 2.36 -12.70 -12.59
N ARG A 68 2.73 -13.88 -12.07
CA ARG A 68 1.92 -14.64 -11.11
C ARG A 68 2.78 -15.64 -10.36
N VAL A 69 2.27 -16.11 -9.21
CA VAL A 69 2.81 -17.27 -8.49
C VAL A 69 1.87 -18.45 -8.69
N VAL A 70 2.43 -19.59 -9.07
CA VAL A 70 1.67 -20.82 -9.37
C VAL A 70 2.11 -21.96 -8.47
N LEU A 71 1.15 -22.72 -7.95
CA LEU A 71 1.42 -23.98 -7.27
C LEU A 71 1.68 -25.07 -8.31
N SER A 72 2.75 -25.83 -8.12
CA SER A 72 3.11 -26.99 -8.95
C SER A 72 2.73 -28.30 -8.27
N LYS A 73 2.50 -29.37 -9.05
CA LYS A 73 2.14 -30.71 -8.57
C LYS A 73 3.12 -31.33 -7.56
N ASN A 74 4.37 -30.85 -7.51
CA ASN A 74 5.38 -31.27 -6.54
C ASN A 74 5.34 -30.46 -5.22
N GLY A 75 4.35 -29.58 -5.03
CA GLY A 75 4.21 -28.73 -3.85
C GLY A 75 5.05 -27.46 -3.86
N TRP A 76 5.77 -27.15 -4.95
CA TRP A 76 6.58 -25.93 -5.06
C TRP A 76 5.79 -24.80 -5.71
N PHE A 77 6.14 -23.57 -5.34
CA PHE A 77 5.59 -22.34 -5.87
C PHE A 77 6.54 -21.74 -6.90
N GLY A 78 6.08 -21.63 -8.15
CA GLY A 78 6.83 -21.01 -9.24
C GLY A 78 6.43 -19.55 -9.40
N VAL A 79 7.40 -18.64 -9.43
CA VAL A 79 7.18 -17.25 -9.85
C VAL A 79 7.34 -17.21 -11.37
N VAL A 80 6.27 -16.87 -12.08
CA VAL A 80 6.21 -16.99 -13.53
C VAL A 80 5.70 -15.72 -14.20
N ILE A 81 6.28 -15.39 -15.35
CA ILE A 81 5.84 -14.31 -16.23
C ILE A 81 5.32 -14.95 -17.51
N GLY A 82 4.06 -14.69 -17.87
CA GLY A 82 3.54 -15.13 -19.16
C GLY A 82 2.02 -15.08 -19.32
N PRO A 83 1.54 -15.55 -20.49
CA PRO A 83 2.31 -16.19 -21.57
C PRO A 83 3.30 -15.24 -22.27
N VAL A 84 4.51 -15.73 -22.54
CA VAL A 84 5.56 -15.01 -23.29
C VAL A 84 5.96 -15.73 -24.58
N PRO A 85 6.36 -15.00 -25.64
CA PRO A 85 6.77 -15.57 -26.92
C PRO A 85 8.27 -15.92 -26.99
N PHE A 86 8.99 -15.86 -25.86
CA PHE A 86 10.44 -16.07 -25.86
C PHE A 86 10.81 -17.51 -26.24
N LYS A 87 11.76 -17.64 -27.18
CA LYS A 87 12.27 -18.94 -27.64
C LYS A 87 13.44 -19.46 -26.79
N SER A 88 14.07 -18.60 -26.00
CA SER A 88 15.20 -18.94 -25.11
C SER A 88 15.31 -17.95 -23.95
N ILE A 89 15.96 -18.37 -22.86
CA ILE A 89 16.25 -17.51 -21.70
C ILE A 89 17.18 -16.36 -22.06
N ARG A 90 18.14 -16.58 -22.96
CA ARG A 90 19.00 -15.51 -23.47
C ARG A 90 18.19 -14.38 -24.11
N LEU A 91 17.16 -14.71 -24.88
CA LEU A 91 16.28 -13.71 -25.48
C LEU A 91 15.42 -13.01 -24.43
N ALA A 92 14.94 -13.75 -23.43
CA ALA A 92 14.21 -13.16 -22.30
C ALA A 92 15.09 -12.15 -21.55
N LYS A 93 16.34 -12.50 -21.19
CA LYS A 93 17.32 -11.60 -20.55
C LYS A 93 17.63 -10.34 -21.38
N GLN A 94 17.58 -10.43 -22.71
CA GLN A 94 17.81 -9.28 -23.59
C GLN A 94 16.58 -8.36 -23.75
N LYS A 95 15.39 -8.92 -23.59
CA LYS A 95 14.12 -8.22 -23.87
C LYS A 95 13.43 -7.71 -22.61
N LEU A 96 13.63 -8.39 -21.50
CA LEU A 96 13.19 -7.95 -20.19
C LEU A 96 14.37 -7.23 -19.53
N SER A 97 14.19 -5.98 -19.15
CA SER A 97 15.15 -5.21 -18.36
C SER A 97 15.13 -5.65 -16.88
N ILE A 98 14.99 -6.94 -16.62
CA ILE A 98 14.88 -7.51 -15.27
C ILE A 98 16.05 -8.46 -15.03
N SER A 99 16.55 -8.49 -13.80
CA SER A 99 17.55 -9.48 -13.40
C SER A 99 16.90 -10.86 -13.35
N LEU A 100 17.39 -11.79 -14.15
CA LEU A 100 16.94 -13.19 -14.14
C LEU A 100 18.02 -14.07 -13.52
N ALA A 101 17.63 -14.83 -12.50
CA ALA A 101 18.48 -15.83 -11.88
C ALA A 101 19.04 -16.83 -12.91
N ASP A 102 20.17 -17.44 -12.59
CA ASP A 102 20.84 -18.39 -13.51
C ASP A 102 20.05 -19.68 -13.74
N ASP A 103 19.17 -20.03 -12.79
CA ASP A 103 18.25 -21.15 -12.87
C ASP A 103 16.90 -20.79 -13.51
N ALA A 104 16.71 -19.56 -14.02
CA ALA A 104 15.51 -19.19 -14.75
C ALA A 104 15.32 -20.06 -16.01
N TYR A 105 14.09 -20.52 -16.27
CA TYR A 105 13.80 -21.45 -17.37
C TYR A 105 12.43 -21.21 -18.00
N LEU A 106 12.24 -21.75 -19.22
CA LEU A 106 10.96 -21.68 -19.93
C LEU A 106 10.15 -22.95 -19.69
N SER A 107 8.91 -22.80 -19.23
CA SER A 107 7.99 -23.90 -18.94
C SER A 107 6.76 -23.83 -19.83
N ARG A 108 6.14 -24.99 -20.09
CA ARG A 108 4.79 -25.08 -20.68
C ARG A 108 3.69 -25.14 -19.62
N GLY A 109 4.04 -25.16 -18.33
CA GLY A 109 3.09 -25.17 -17.22
C GLY A 109 2.24 -26.43 -17.08
N LYS A 110 2.59 -27.54 -17.76
CA LYS A 110 1.87 -28.84 -17.68
C LYS A 110 1.77 -29.42 -16.26
N ARG A 111 2.60 -28.93 -15.33
CA ARG A 111 2.65 -29.37 -13.93
C ARG A 111 2.11 -28.33 -12.96
N TYR A 112 1.63 -27.18 -13.45
CA TYR A 112 0.98 -26.18 -12.61
C TYR A 112 -0.44 -26.64 -12.28
N VAL A 113 -0.86 -26.34 -11.06
CA VAL A 113 -2.13 -26.74 -10.48
C VAL A 113 -3.08 -25.55 -10.47
N GLU A 114 -2.64 -24.45 -9.87
CA GLU A 114 -3.43 -23.22 -9.72
C GLU A 114 -2.52 -21.99 -9.63
N THR A 115 -3.09 -20.82 -9.93
CA THR A 115 -2.50 -19.52 -9.58
C THR A 115 -2.81 -19.26 -8.11
N VAL A 116 -1.79 -19.11 -7.28
CA VAL A 116 -1.96 -18.81 -5.85
C VAL A 116 -1.83 -17.32 -5.54
N TRP A 117 -1.24 -16.56 -6.46
CA TRP A 117 -1.13 -15.11 -6.36
C TRP A 117 -0.94 -14.48 -7.75
N MET A 118 -1.53 -13.30 -7.95
CA MET A 118 -1.25 -12.43 -9.09
C MET A 118 -1.39 -10.97 -8.62
N PRO A 119 -0.64 -10.02 -9.22
CA PRO A 119 -0.85 -8.61 -8.94
C PRO A 119 -2.29 -8.23 -9.26
N LYS A 120 -2.91 -7.44 -8.38
CA LYS A 120 -4.22 -6.86 -8.66
C LYS A 120 -4.09 -5.88 -9.82
N LEU A 121 -5.08 -5.93 -10.72
CA LEU A 121 -5.10 -5.04 -11.87
C LEU A 121 -5.26 -3.60 -11.37
N TYR A 122 -4.32 -2.77 -11.77
CA TYR A 122 -4.22 -1.38 -11.40
C TYR A 122 -3.82 -0.62 -12.66
N LEU A 123 -4.62 0.38 -13.03
CA LEU A 123 -4.37 1.21 -14.21
C LEU A 123 -3.83 2.56 -13.74
N TYR A 124 -2.66 2.92 -14.24
CA TYR A 124 -1.95 4.13 -13.86
C TYR A 124 -1.88 5.12 -15.03
N GLY A 125 -2.02 6.41 -14.75
CA GLY A 125 -1.77 7.49 -15.69
C GLY A 125 -1.04 8.65 -15.04
N ASP A 126 0.17 8.96 -15.52
CA ASP A 126 0.89 10.17 -15.15
C ASP A 126 0.51 11.35 -16.07
N PHE A 127 0.30 12.53 -15.50
CA PHE A 127 -0.10 13.71 -16.29
C PHE A 127 1.09 14.54 -16.83
N GLU A 128 2.32 14.07 -16.58
CA GLU A 128 3.53 14.62 -17.18
C GLU A 128 3.66 14.17 -18.64
N SER A 129 3.45 12.88 -18.90
CA SER A 129 3.51 12.29 -20.24
C SER A 129 2.26 12.61 -21.07
N GLN A 130 1.09 12.61 -20.44
CA GLN A 130 -0.19 12.78 -21.14
C GLN A 130 -1.24 13.47 -20.26
N LYS A 131 -1.79 14.59 -20.75
CA LYS A 131 -2.75 15.41 -19.98
C LYS A 131 -4.14 14.79 -19.82
N ARG A 132 -4.45 13.69 -20.51
CA ARG A 132 -5.74 13.00 -20.46
C ARG A 132 -5.58 11.50 -20.48
N HIS A 133 -6.23 10.81 -19.56
CA HIS A 133 -6.24 9.36 -19.48
C HIS A 133 -7.66 8.83 -19.59
N SER A 134 -7.81 7.63 -20.15
CA SER A 134 -9.10 6.95 -20.24
C SER A 134 -8.90 5.49 -19.93
N PHE A 135 -9.66 4.99 -18.97
CA PHE A 135 -9.52 3.64 -18.44
C PHE A 135 -10.88 2.96 -18.33
N GLU A 136 -10.87 1.64 -18.32
CA GLU A 136 -12.06 0.82 -18.08
C GLU A 136 -11.68 -0.37 -17.20
N LEU A 137 -12.44 -0.55 -16.12
CA LEU A 137 -12.26 -1.64 -15.16
C LEU A 137 -13.62 -2.03 -14.60
N GLU A 138 -13.94 -3.32 -14.63
CA GLU A 138 -15.17 -3.88 -14.06
C GLU A 138 -16.46 -3.15 -14.51
N GLY A 139 -16.52 -2.74 -15.79
CA GLY A 139 -17.69 -2.07 -16.38
C GLY A 139 -17.84 -0.59 -16.01
N LEU A 140 -16.92 -0.03 -15.22
CA LEU A 140 -16.79 1.40 -15.02
C LEU A 140 -15.72 1.96 -15.97
N ARG A 141 -16.12 2.95 -16.77
CA ARG A 141 -15.22 3.73 -17.62
C ARG A 141 -14.93 5.06 -16.96
N ILE A 142 -13.69 5.50 -16.97
CA ILE A 142 -13.31 6.83 -16.50
C ILE A 142 -12.52 7.60 -17.54
N ALA A 143 -12.64 8.92 -17.51
CA ALA A 143 -11.77 9.86 -18.21
C ALA A 143 -11.24 10.87 -17.20
N ALA A 144 -9.91 10.92 -17.06
CA ALA A 144 -9.23 11.83 -16.16
C ALA A 144 -8.46 12.87 -16.98
N GLU A 145 -8.56 14.15 -16.61
CA GLU A 145 -7.93 15.26 -17.32
C GLU A 145 -7.27 16.22 -16.34
N LEU A 146 -6.00 16.57 -16.61
CA LEU A 146 -5.32 17.66 -15.93
C LEU A 146 -5.76 18.99 -16.56
N VAL A 147 -6.47 19.80 -15.77
CA VAL A 147 -6.92 21.13 -16.17
C VAL A 147 -5.99 22.16 -15.55
N VAL A 148 -5.17 22.79 -16.40
CA VAL A 148 -4.23 23.84 -16.00
C VAL A 148 -4.86 25.21 -16.23
N SER A 149 -4.76 26.08 -15.24
CA SER A 149 -5.15 27.48 -15.33
C SER A 149 -3.99 28.38 -14.95
N GLN A 150 -3.90 29.56 -15.55
CA GLN A 150 -2.86 30.55 -15.25
C GLN A 150 -3.52 31.93 -15.19
N THR A 151 -3.50 32.56 -14.01
CA THR A 151 -4.18 33.84 -13.79
C THR A 151 -3.39 35.02 -14.35
N ASP A 152 -2.06 34.93 -14.41
CA ASP A 152 -1.16 35.87 -15.08
C ASP A 152 -0.20 35.13 -16.02
N LYS A 153 -0.33 35.38 -17.33
CA LYS A 153 0.49 34.73 -18.37
C LYS A 153 1.99 35.01 -18.26
N THR A 154 2.39 36.04 -17.53
CA THR A 154 3.79 36.42 -17.32
C THR A 154 4.37 35.88 -16.02
N ASP A 155 3.53 35.40 -15.11
CA ASP A 155 3.93 34.80 -13.84
C ASP A 155 3.74 33.27 -13.89
N GLU A 156 4.85 32.54 -13.90
CA GLU A 156 4.83 31.08 -13.87
C GLU A 156 4.28 30.52 -12.55
N PHE A 157 4.40 31.26 -11.45
CA PHE A 157 3.86 30.85 -10.15
C PHE A 157 2.35 31.04 -10.04
N SER A 158 1.74 31.77 -10.97
CA SER A 158 0.29 31.91 -11.07
C SER A 158 -0.41 30.69 -11.69
N LYS A 159 0.37 29.70 -12.16
CA LYS A 159 -0.15 28.44 -12.69
C LYS A 159 -0.68 27.55 -11.57
N THR A 160 -1.89 27.06 -11.76
CA THR A 160 -2.52 26.04 -10.92
C THR A 160 -3.07 24.90 -11.77
N SER A 161 -3.22 23.72 -11.19
CA SER A 161 -3.92 22.60 -11.80
C SER A 161 -4.94 21.99 -10.88
N LYS A 162 -6.02 21.51 -11.49
CA LYS A 162 -6.96 20.56 -10.89
C LYS A 162 -7.07 19.34 -11.79
N ILE A 163 -7.44 18.20 -11.21
CA ILE A 163 -7.71 16.98 -11.97
C ILE A 163 -9.22 16.80 -12.00
N ARG A 164 -9.78 16.74 -13.21
CA ARG A 164 -11.17 16.37 -13.43
C ARG A 164 -11.26 14.90 -13.76
N VAL A 165 -12.15 14.18 -13.08
CA VAL A 165 -12.47 12.78 -13.40
C VAL A 165 -13.96 12.64 -13.64
N ASP A 166 -14.29 12.16 -14.83
CA ASP A 166 -15.64 11.79 -15.23
C ASP A 166 -15.75 10.26 -15.29
N GLY A 167 -16.85 9.71 -14.77
CA GLY A 167 -17.11 8.26 -14.75
C GLY A 167 -18.42 7.89 -15.42
N TRP A 168 -18.46 6.73 -16.09
CA TRP A 168 -19.62 6.19 -16.79
C TRP A 168 -19.83 4.71 -16.53
N THR A 169 -21.09 4.34 -16.28
CA THR A 169 -21.55 2.94 -16.21
C THR A 169 -22.47 2.68 -17.40
N GLY A 170 -22.02 1.85 -18.33
CA GLY A 170 -22.62 1.82 -19.67
C GLY A 170 -22.52 3.20 -20.33
N ASP A 171 -23.61 3.70 -20.92
CA ASP A 171 -23.65 5.03 -21.57
C ASP A 171 -24.03 6.18 -20.62
N ALA A 172 -24.45 5.88 -19.39
CA ALA A 172 -24.85 6.88 -18.43
C ALA A 172 -23.62 7.43 -17.68
N LYS A 173 -23.53 8.76 -17.57
CA LYS A 173 -22.53 9.40 -16.71
C LYS A 173 -22.91 9.15 -15.25
N ALA A 174 -22.05 8.42 -14.54
CA ALA A 174 -22.24 8.05 -13.15
C ALA A 174 -21.76 9.16 -12.19
N PHE A 175 -20.64 9.81 -12.50
CA PHE A 175 -20.10 10.89 -11.68
C PHE A 175 -19.23 11.88 -12.48
N SER A 176 -18.94 13.02 -11.85
CA SER A 176 -18.01 14.05 -12.30
C SER A 176 -17.44 14.75 -11.07
N PHE A 177 -16.14 14.61 -10.83
CA PHE A 177 -15.45 15.28 -9.74
C PHE A 177 -14.27 16.08 -10.23
N GLU A 178 -13.95 17.15 -9.51
CA GLU A 178 -12.75 17.94 -9.70
C GLU A 178 -12.07 18.09 -8.36
N THR A 179 -10.75 17.90 -8.34
CA THR A 179 -9.96 18.15 -7.14
C THR A 179 -9.78 19.65 -6.87
N GLN A 180 -9.26 19.98 -5.68
CA GLN A 180 -8.83 21.34 -5.40
C GLN A 180 -7.67 21.74 -6.32
N ALA A 181 -7.56 23.05 -6.55
CA ALA A 181 -6.52 23.59 -7.40
C ALA A 181 -5.20 23.63 -6.63
N GLU A 182 -4.22 22.87 -7.11
CA GLU A 182 -2.87 22.83 -6.57
C GLU A 182 -1.89 23.65 -7.40
N TYR A 183 -0.85 24.15 -6.74
CA TYR A 183 0.28 24.80 -7.40
C TYR A 183 1.17 23.75 -8.08
N ARG A 184 1.95 24.14 -9.09
CA ARG A 184 2.90 23.27 -9.82
C ARG A 184 2.26 22.20 -10.73
N PRO A 185 1.50 22.58 -11.77
CA PRO A 185 0.80 21.66 -12.68
C PRO A 185 1.68 20.76 -13.56
N ASP A 186 2.99 20.92 -13.46
CA ASP A 186 3.95 20.36 -14.41
C ASP A 186 4.57 19.06 -13.90
N PHE A 187 4.37 18.69 -12.63
CA PHE A 187 5.06 17.55 -11.99
C PHE A 187 4.19 16.79 -11.00
N GLY A 188 4.37 15.46 -10.95
CA GLY A 188 3.91 14.61 -9.86
C GLY A 188 2.40 14.40 -9.76
N GLN A 189 1.62 14.81 -10.77
CA GLN A 189 0.20 14.49 -10.84
C GLN A 189 -0.01 13.12 -11.47
N SER A 190 -0.83 12.29 -10.85
CA SER A 190 -1.22 11.00 -11.42
C SER A 190 -2.63 10.59 -11.00
N VAL A 191 -3.13 9.58 -11.71
CA VAL A 191 -4.40 8.91 -11.42
C VAL A 191 -4.21 7.41 -11.44
N ASP A 192 -4.88 6.79 -10.50
CA ASP A 192 -4.81 5.40 -10.12
C ASP A 192 -6.23 4.84 -10.22
N PHE A 193 -6.47 3.83 -11.05
CA PHE A 193 -7.78 3.19 -11.17
C PHE A 193 -7.68 1.72 -10.78
N ILE A 194 -8.28 1.38 -9.63
CA ILE A 194 -8.02 0.14 -8.90
C ILE A 194 -9.24 -0.30 -8.09
N ARG A 195 -9.45 -1.60 -7.98
CA ARG A 195 -10.45 -2.18 -7.09
C ARG A 195 -9.88 -2.27 -5.67
N LEU A 196 -10.25 -1.34 -4.79
CA LEU A 196 -9.77 -1.25 -3.40
C LEU A 196 -10.73 -1.81 -2.37
N ALA A 197 -12.04 -1.75 -2.61
CA ALA A 197 -13.05 -2.18 -1.66
C ALA A 197 -13.95 -3.28 -2.24
N ALA A 198 -14.24 -4.29 -1.43
CA ALA A 198 -15.20 -5.35 -1.77
C ALA A 198 -16.63 -4.83 -1.73
N GLU A 199 -16.86 -3.89 -0.82
CA GLU A 199 -18.17 -3.40 -0.40
C GLU A 199 -18.82 -2.46 -1.41
N THR A 200 -18.04 -1.89 -2.34
CA THR A 200 -18.54 -1.03 -3.41
C THR A 200 -18.90 -1.84 -4.64
N ASP A 201 -19.80 -1.34 -5.48
CA ASP A 201 -20.15 -2.04 -6.73
C ASP A 201 -19.02 -1.94 -7.75
N TYR A 202 -18.32 -0.79 -7.76
CA TYR A 202 -17.31 -0.46 -8.75
C TYR A 202 -15.92 -0.20 -8.14
N PRO A 203 -14.85 -0.25 -8.97
CA PRO A 203 -13.50 0.17 -8.58
C PRO A 203 -13.40 1.66 -8.25
N GLN A 204 -12.33 2.00 -7.53
CA GLN A 204 -12.01 3.33 -7.04
C GLN A 204 -11.01 4.05 -7.93
N VAL A 205 -11.10 5.37 -7.93
CA VAL A 205 -10.11 6.25 -8.54
C VAL A 205 -9.34 6.96 -7.45
N VAL A 206 -8.05 6.69 -7.30
CA VAL A 206 -7.15 7.48 -6.44
C VAL A 206 -6.48 8.55 -7.31
N ILE A 207 -6.48 9.78 -6.84
CA ILE A 207 -5.91 10.94 -7.52
C ILE A 207 -4.80 11.46 -6.65
N LYS A 208 -3.63 11.69 -7.25
CA LYS A 208 -2.43 12.14 -6.57
C LYS A 208 -2.02 13.49 -7.15
N GLN A 209 -1.89 14.50 -6.28
CA GLN A 209 -1.45 15.84 -6.65
C GLN A 209 -0.22 16.23 -5.86
N PHE A 210 0.83 16.62 -6.58
CA PHE A 210 1.99 17.23 -5.96
C PHE A 210 1.66 18.64 -5.48
N THR A 211 1.91 18.92 -4.21
CA THR A 211 1.61 20.20 -3.55
C THR A 211 2.80 21.18 -3.58
N GLY A 212 3.96 20.77 -4.12
CA GLY A 212 5.13 21.64 -4.30
C GLY A 212 6.24 21.51 -3.26
N GLY A 213 6.16 20.55 -2.33
CA GLY A 213 7.17 20.35 -1.29
C GLY A 213 8.50 19.73 -1.79
N ALA A 214 9.58 19.97 -1.06
CA ALA A 214 10.95 19.59 -1.45
C ALA A 214 11.18 18.07 -1.57
N HIS A 215 10.34 17.25 -0.93
CA HIS A 215 10.44 15.79 -0.98
C HIS A 215 9.20 15.15 -1.58
N CYS A 216 8.63 15.79 -2.61
CA CYS A 216 7.48 15.26 -3.35
C CYS A 216 6.22 15.15 -2.49
N CYS A 217 5.87 16.19 -1.72
CA CYS A 217 4.62 16.20 -0.95
C CYS A 217 3.39 15.93 -1.85
N ILE A 218 2.72 14.81 -1.65
CA ILE A 218 1.55 14.39 -2.42
C ILE A 218 0.30 14.46 -1.55
N GLU A 219 -0.70 15.21 -2.02
CA GLU A 219 -2.08 15.09 -1.55
C GLU A 219 -2.83 14.04 -2.36
N GLN A 220 -3.74 13.34 -1.69
CA GLN A 220 -4.46 12.22 -2.27
C GLN A 220 -5.97 12.40 -2.09
N SER A 221 -6.72 12.08 -3.13
CA SER A 221 -8.19 12.03 -3.08
C SER A 221 -8.65 10.70 -3.66
N ILE A 222 -9.73 10.14 -3.12
CA ILE A 222 -10.28 8.86 -3.56
C ILE A 222 -11.73 9.05 -3.97
N ILE A 223 -12.05 8.74 -5.22
CA ILE A 223 -13.43 8.65 -5.70
C ILE A 223 -13.92 7.22 -5.45
N THR A 224 -14.99 7.10 -4.66
CA THR A 224 -15.55 5.83 -4.20
C THR A 224 -17.07 5.95 -4.01
N GLN A 225 -17.73 4.84 -3.64
CA GLN A 225 -19.14 4.81 -3.28
C GLN A 225 -19.29 4.73 -1.76
N ASN A 226 -20.25 5.47 -1.20
CA ASN A 226 -20.67 5.28 0.18
C ASN A 226 -21.59 4.06 0.33
N ARG A 227 -22.07 3.80 1.56
CA ARG A 227 -22.98 2.69 1.88
C ARG A 227 -24.31 2.69 1.14
N ASP A 228 -24.77 3.86 0.67
CA ASP A 228 -25.99 4.01 -0.13
C ASP A 228 -25.74 3.82 -1.64
N GLY A 229 -24.49 3.55 -2.04
CA GLY A 229 -24.07 3.42 -3.44
C GLY A 229 -23.82 4.74 -4.16
N HIS A 230 -23.91 5.88 -3.46
CA HIS A 230 -23.65 7.19 -4.04
C HIS A 230 -22.16 7.45 -4.19
N TRP A 231 -21.79 7.97 -5.37
CA TRP A 231 -20.42 8.41 -5.65
C TRP A 231 -20.05 9.64 -4.84
N MET A 232 -18.83 9.64 -4.30
CA MET A 232 -18.24 10.76 -3.60
C MET A 232 -16.72 10.76 -3.75
N MET A 233 -16.10 11.90 -3.43
CA MET A 233 -14.66 12.03 -3.30
C MET A 233 -14.32 12.24 -1.83
N ILE A 234 -13.47 11.38 -1.29
CA ILE A 234 -12.94 11.47 0.07
C ILE A 234 -11.47 11.90 0.03
N ASN A 235 -11.00 12.49 1.11
CA ASN A 235 -9.59 12.84 1.26
C ASN A 235 -8.80 11.62 1.73
N GLY A 236 -7.67 11.36 1.10
CA GLY A 236 -6.63 10.47 1.62
C GLY A 236 -5.60 11.25 2.44
N SER A 237 -4.48 10.61 2.74
CA SER A 237 -3.38 11.23 3.46
C SER A 237 -2.56 12.18 2.58
N VAL A 238 -2.11 13.29 3.17
CA VAL A 238 -1.04 14.14 2.62
C VAL A 238 0.30 13.57 3.08
N LEU A 239 1.14 13.14 2.13
CA LEU A 239 2.38 12.43 2.40
C LEU A 239 3.58 13.24 1.91
N ASP A 240 4.50 13.60 2.81
CA ASP A 240 5.85 14.07 2.52
C ASP A 240 6.75 12.86 2.24
N GLY A 241 7.29 12.79 1.02
CA GLY A 241 8.05 11.63 0.57
C GLY A 241 7.24 10.63 -0.25
N GLY A 242 7.86 10.17 -1.34
CA GLY A 242 7.32 9.12 -2.20
C GLY A 242 6.32 9.62 -3.25
N TYR A 243 5.54 8.69 -3.80
CA TYR A 243 4.57 8.95 -4.87
C TYR A 243 3.12 8.65 -4.42
N GLY A 244 2.80 8.93 -3.15
CA GLY A 244 1.51 8.63 -2.54
C GLY A 244 1.40 7.19 -2.00
N TYR A 245 0.19 6.63 -1.98
CA TYR A 245 -0.05 5.25 -1.57
C TYR A 245 0.55 4.23 -2.54
N ASP A 246 1.10 3.15 -1.96
CA ASP A 246 1.30 1.86 -2.62
C ASP A 246 0.12 0.94 -2.35
N TYR A 247 -0.06 -0.10 -3.19
CA TYR A 247 -1.20 -1.01 -3.09
C TYR A 247 -0.78 -2.47 -3.11
N ASP A 248 -1.22 -3.21 -2.08
CA ASP A 248 -0.99 -4.63 -1.96
C ASP A 248 -2.06 -5.32 -1.11
N ASP A 249 -2.37 -6.57 -1.43
CA ASP A 249 -3.34 -7.40 -0.70
C ASP A 249 -2.58 -8.14 0.40
N LEU A 250 -2.52 -7.52 1.58
CA LEU A 250 -1.66 -7.95 2.68
C LEU A 250 -2.35 -8.98 3.58
N ASP A 251 -3.67 -8.92 3.71
CA ASP A 251 -4.46 -9.89 4.49
C ASP A 251 -4.97 -11.08 3.65
N GLY A 252 -4.88 -11.01 2.32
CA GLY A 252 -5.27 -12.07 1.40
C GLY A 252 -6.77 -12.15 1.13
N ASP A 253 -7.54 -11.11 1.46
CA ASP A 253 -8.99 -11.07 1.23
C ASP A 253 -9.38 -10.79 -0.23
N GLY A 254 -8.40 -10.45 -1.06
CA GLY A 254 -8.58 -10.18 -2.47
C GLY A 254 -8.69 -8.69 -2.82
N PHE A 255 -8.54 -7.78 -1.86
CA PHE A 255 -8.62 -6.33 -2.07
C PHE A 255 -7.38 -5.65 -1.48
N PRO A 256 -6.65 -4.84 -2.26
CA PRO A 256 -5.45 -4.18 -1.77
C PRO A 256 -5.73 -3.22 -0.61
N GLU A 257 -4.87 -3.27 0.40
CA GLU A 257 -4.66 -2.19 1.34
C GLU A 257 -3.87 -1.04 0.71
N LEU A 258 -4.08 0.16 1.27
CA LEU A 258 -3.31 1.36 0.97
C LEU A 258 -2.13 1.43 1.94
N MET A 259 -0.92 1.34 1.42
CA MET A 259 0.30 1.40 2.20
C MET A 259 0.96 2.76 2.06
N SER A 260 1.44 3.30 3.18
CA SER A 260 2.23 4.53 3.25
C SER A 260 3.27 4.43 4.36
N ARG A 261 3.84 5.57 4.77
CA ARG A 261 4.72 5.70 5.92
C ARG A 261 4.10 6.65 6.92
N ASP A 262 4.20 6.34 8.22
CA ASP A 262 3.69 7.23 9.27
C ASP A 262 4.54 8.51 9.33
N ASN A 263 4.07 9.51 8.59
CA ASN A 263 4.75 10.77 8.36
C ASN A 263 4.98 11.57 9.65
N SER A 264 4.31 11.20 10.75
CA SER A 264 4.52 11.83 12.06
C SER A 264 5.93 11.62 12.62
N PHE A 265 6.71 10.67 12.08
CA PHE A 265 8.10 10.45 12.43
C PHE A 265 9.08 11.33 11.64
N LEU A 266 8.63 11.92 10.53
CA LEU A 266 9.48 12.79 9.70
C LEU A 266 9.74 14.10 10.45
N TYR A 267 11.00 14.54 10.48
CA TYR A 267 11.46 15.74 11.20
C TYR A 267 11.31 15.70 12.71
N LEU A 268 10.77 14.63 13.30
CA LEU A 268 10.51 14.60 14.74
C LEU A 268 11.77 14.26 15.55
N PHE A 269 12.53 13.25 15.10
CA PHE A 269 13.70 12.74 15.80
C PHE A 269 15.00 12.82 14.99
N ALA A 270 14.93 13.33 13.77
CA ALA A 270 16.07 13.62 12.89
C ALA A 270 15.61 14.56 11.76
N SER A 271 16.54 15.10 10.96
CA SER A 271 16.18 15.73 9.70
C SER A 271 15.43 14.75 8.78
N TYR A 272 14.77 15.25 7.73
CA TYR A 272 14.08 14.38 6.75
C TYR A 272 14.96 13.23 6.27
N ALA A 273 16.20 13.53 5.87
CA ALA A 273 17.15 12.54 5.37
C ALA A 273 17.62 11.52 6.43
N GLY A 274 17.53 11.88 7.72
CA GLY A 274 17.84 10.97 8.83
C GLY A 274 16.60 10.31 9.44
N SER A 275 15.40 10.66 8.96
CA SER A 275 14.15 10.13 9.49
C SER A 275 13.89 8.74 8.94
N PHE A 276 13.42 7.85 9.81
CA PHE A 276 12.83 6.59 9.42
C PHE A 276 11.37 6.64 9.88
N ALA A 277 10.45 6.22 9.02
CA ALA A 277 9.03 6.22 9.29
C ALA A 277 8.49 4.79 9.17
N PRO A 278 7.77 4.25 10.18
CA PRO A 278 7.18 2.93 10.11
C PRO A 278 6.16 2.82 8.97
N LEU A 279 5.98 1.61 8.42
CA LEU A 279 4.89 1.26 7.51
C LEU A 279 3.55 1.73 8.09
N PHE A 280 2.64 2.25 7.28
CA PHE A 280 1.30 2.59 7.75
C PHE A 280 0.28 2.00 6.78
N ILE A 281 -0.59 1.13 7.29
CA ILE A 281 -1.56 0.37 6.50
C ILE A 281 -2.95 0.91 6.77
N GLU A 282 -3.64 1.26 5.69
CA GLU A 282 -5.05 1.67 5.68
C GLU A 282 -5.87 0.76 4.79
N LYS A 283 -7.13 0.55 5.14
CA LYS A 283 -8.10 -0.17 4.33
C LYS A 283 -9.28 0.73 4.00
N LEU A 284 -9.70 0.74 2.75
CA LEU A 284 -10.90 1.47 2.34
C LEU A 284 -12.14 0.59 2.53
N ASN A 285 -13.13 1.11 3.25
CA ASN A 285 -14.44 0.49 3.38
C ASN A 285 -15.52 1.51 2.98
N PHE A 286 -16.17 1.30 1.84
CA PHE A 286 -17.02 2.30 1.19
C PHE A 286 -16.29 3.66 1.01
N ASP A 287 -16.60 4.61 1.89
CA ASP A 287 -16.12 5.99 1.95
C ASP A 287 -15.27 6.29 3.19
N GLU A 288 -14.80 5.26 3.90
CA GLU A 288 -13.98 5.41 5.10
C GLU A 288 -12.62 4.73 4.93
N LEU A 289 -11.53 5.48 5.13
CA LEU A 289 -10.19 4.94 5.29
C LEU A 289 -9.96 4.58 6.77
N THR A 290 -9.72 3.30 7.03
CA THR A 290 -9.52 2.78 8.39
C THR A 290 -8.06 2.40 8.58
N ASN A 291 -7.45 2.89 9.66
CA ASN A 291 -6.14 2.42 10.12
C ASN A 291 -6.25 0.98 10.64
N VAL A 292 -5.55 0.04 9.98
CA VAL A 292 -5.58 -1.39 10.31
C VAL A 292 -4.26 -1.89 10.93
N ASN A 293 -3.37 -0.99 11.32
CA ASN A 293 -2.02 -1.34 11.84
C ASN A 293 -2.03 -2.14 13.16
N ARG A 294 -3.19 -2.32 13.80
CA ARG A 294 -3.38 -3.13 15.02
C ARG A 294 -4.09 -4.46 14.77
N ASP A 295 -4.57 -4.70 13.55
CA ASP A 295 -5.22 -5.95 13.22
C ASP A 295 -4.16 -7.07 13.13
N PRO A 296 -4.35 -8.21 13.84
CA PRO A 296 -3.45 -9.35 13.77
C PRO A 296 -3.16 -9.87 12.35
N ALA A 297 -4.06 -9.64 11.38
CA ALA A 297 -3.86 -10.03 9.99
C ALA A 297 -2.57 -9.44 9.39
N TYR A 298 -2.23 -8.19 9.74
CA TYR A 298 -1.05 -7.49 9.21
C TYR A 298 0.21 -7.64 10.06
N LYS A 299 0.16 -8.43 11.15
CA LYS A 299 1.30 -8.62 12.06
C LYS A 299 2.57 -9.08 11.32
N LYS A 300 2.41 -9.91 10.30
CA LYS A 300 3.52 -10.43 9.50
C LYS A 300 4.28 -9.32 8.76
N GLU A 301 3.58 -8.29 8.29
CA GLU A 301 4.22 -7.18 7.58
C GLU A 301 5.12 -6.35 8.51
N PHE A 302 4.68 -6.13 9.76
CA PHE A 302 5.52 -5.49 10.77
C PHE A 302 6.69 -6.36 11.23
N GLN A 303 6.55 -7.70 11.24
CA GLN A 303 7.68 -8.61 11.50
C GLN A 303 8.71 -8.55 10.37
N THR A 304 8.25 -8.48 9.12
CA THR A 304 9.11 -8.30 7.95
C THR A 304 9.83 -6.97 8.02
N GLU A 305 9.12 -5.87 8.31
CA GLU A 305 9.71 -4.53 8.46
C GLU A 305 10.76 -4.49 9.59
N LEU A 306 10.46 -5.08 10.76
CA LEU A 306 11.42 -5.15 11.87
C LEU A 306 12.70 -5.87 11.45
N THR A 307 12.56 -7.01 10.77
CA THR A 307 13.70 -7.79 10.27
C THR A 307 14.54 -6.93 9.30
N GLN A 308 13.89 -6.21 8.37
CA GLN A 308 14.58 -5.35 7.42
C GLN A 308 15.34 -4.20 8.11
N LEU A 309 14.74 -3.56 9.11
CA LEU A 309 15.39 -2.52 9.90
C LEU A 309 16.64 -3.06 10.62
N GLU A 310 16.53 -4.24 11.23
CA GLU A 310 17.64 -4.87 11.95
C GLU A 310 18.76 -5.35 11.00
N GLU A 311 18.42 -5.89 9.83
CA GLU A 311 19.38 -6.23 8.78
C GLU A 311 20.12 -4.99 8.25
N MET A 312 19.38 -3.89 8.06
CA MET A 312 19.97 -2.61 7.67
C MET A 312 20.94 -2.09 8.71
N ALA A 313 20.56 -2.09 9.99
CA ALA A 313 21.44 -1.67 11.08
C ALA A 313 22.58 -2.65 11.36
N ASN A 314 22.42 -3.93 10.99
CA ASN A 314 23.52 -4.89 11.00
C ASN A 314 24.56 -4.60 9.92
N SER A 315 24.10 -4.15 8.76
CA SER A 315 24.97 -3.74 7.64
C SER A 315 25.59 -2.35 7.87
N ASN A 316 24.88 -1.45 8.56
CA ASN A 316 25.34 -0.13 8.95
C ASN A 316 25.16 0.10 10.47
N LYS A 317 26.17 -0.27 11.24
CA LYS A 317 26.14 -0.20 12.71
C LYS A 317 25.96 1.20 13.28
N ALA A 318 26.19 2.26 12.50
CA ALA A 318 25.95 3.63 12.94
C ALA A 318 24.47 3.91 13.21
N LEU A 319 23.54 3.23 12.50
CA LEU A 319 22.10 3.42 12.66
C LEU A 319 21.61 3.15 14.10
N TRP A 320 22.27 2.25 14.83
CA TRP A 320 21.95 1.99 16.24
C TRP A 320 22.18 3.18 17.16
N LYS A 321 22.71 4.28 16.67
CA LYS A 321 22.94 5.51 17.43
C LYS A 321 22.10 6.70 16.94
N GLU A 322 21.34 6.50 15.85
CA GLU A 322 20.57 7.54 15.19
C GLU A 322 19.13 7.56 15.70
N ASN A 323 18.70 8.68 16.27
CA ASN A 323 17.38 8.81 16.90
C ASN A 323 16.22 8.57 15.92
N GLY A 324 16.35 9.03 14.67
CA GLY A 324 15.36 8.77 13.62
C GLY A 324 15.16 7.28 13.36
N PHE A 325 16.25 6.51 13.25
CA PHE A 325 16.20 5.05 13.10
C PHE A 325 15.63 4.37 14.35
N LEU A 326 16.16 4.72 15.53
CA LEU A 326 15.75 4.12 16.80
C LEU A 326 14.26 4.36 17.11
N ALA A 327 13.72 5.52 16.74
CA ALA A 327 12.31 5.84 16.90
C ALA A 327 11.42 4.92 16.04
N ALA A 328 11.74 4.75 14.75
CA ALA A 328 11.00 3.84 13.88
C ALA A 328 11.11 2.39 14.33
N TRP A 329 12.31 1.93 14.68
CA TRP A 329 12.54 0.58 15.21
C TRP A 329 11.74 0.31 16.48
N ALA A 330 11.71 1.27 17.42
CA ALA A 330 10.90 1.16 18.62
C ALA A 330 9.39 1.14 18.33
N ALA A 331 8.94 1.93 17.35
CA ALA A 331 7.55 1.96 16.92
C ALA A 331 7.09 0.62 16.32
N VAL A 332 7.89 0.03 15.43
CA VAL A 332 7.58 -1.29 14.84
C VAL A 332 7.55 -2.38 15.93
N ARG A 333 8.51 -2.39 16.86
CA ARG A 333 8.47 -3.28 18.03
C ARG A 333 7.24 -3.04 18.92
N ALA A 334 6.81 -1.80 19.08
CA ALA A 334 5.61 -1.47 19.84
C ALA A 334 4.35 -2.08 19.22
N ARG A 335 4.18 -2.02 17.90
CA ARG A 335 3.08 -2.71 17.20
C ARG A 335 3.10 -4.22 17.40
N LEU A 336 4.29 -4.81 17.55
CA LEU A 336 4.47 -6.23 17.78
C LEU A 336 4.30 -6.64 19.26
N GLY A 337 3.97 -5.69 20.14
CA GLY A 337 3.66 -5.93 21.55
C GLY A 337 4.83 -5.71 22.51
N ASP A 338 5.96 -5.17 22.04
CA ASP A 338 7.20 -5.02 22.81
C ASP A 338 7.55 -3.55 23.10
N GLY A 339 6.54 -2.68 23.15
CA GLY A 339 6.74 -1.24 23.06
C GLY A 339 7.47 -0.61 24.25
N ALA A 340 7.15 -1.01 25.48
CA ALA A 340 7.80 -0.44 26.67
C ALA A 340 9.30 -0.78 26.70
N GLN A 341 9.66 -2.03 26.41
CA GLN A 341 11.06 -2.43 26.32
C GLN A 341 11.76 -1.78 25.12
N ALA A 342 11.07 -1.65 23.99
CA ALA A 342 11.62 -1.01 22.80
C ALA A 342 11.99 0.45 23.03
N VAL A 343 11.17 1.22 23.77
CA VAL A 343 11.51 2.59 24.16
C VAL A 343 12.74 2.61 25.06
N LEU A 344 12.86 1.70 26.03
CA LEU A 344 14.03 1.61 26.92
C LEU A 344 15.31 1.27 26.14
N ASP A 345 15.23 0.31 25.22
CA ASP A 345 16.36 -0.11 24.39
C ASP A 345 16.79 1.04 23.47
N ALA A 346 15.83 1.69 22.79
CA ALA A 346 16.10 2.87 21.96
C ALA A 346 16.75 3.99 22.76
N SER A 347 16.26 4.24 23.98
CA SER A 347 16.82 5.26 24.88
C SER A 347 18.26 4.95 25.31
N THR A 348 18.58 3.67 25.52
CA THR A 348 19.92 3.21 25.91
C THR A 348 20.92 3.33 24.76
N LEU A 349 20.44 3.13 23.53
CA LEU A 349 21.24 3.13 22.31
C LEU A 349 21.44 4.54 21.71
N SER A 350 20.53 5.46 21.99
CA SER A 350 20.56 6.84 21.51
C SER A 350 21.88 7.55 21.82
N SER A 351 22.33 8.41 20.88
CA SER A 351 23.47 9.31 21.09
C SER A 351 23.15 10.51 22.01
N GLY A 352 21.94 10.58 22.54
CA GLY A 352 21.41 11.73 23.26
C GLY A 352 20.57 12.64 22.35
N ASP A 353 20.23 13.81 22.86
CA ASP A 353 19.33 14.74 22.17
C ASP A 353 20.06 15.44 21.01
N ALA A 354 19.49 15.32 19.81
CA ALA A 354 19.95 16.05 18.64
C ALA A 354 19.30 17.44 18.63
N ASN A 355 20.10 18.50 18.71
CA ASN A 355 19.60 19.88 18.73
C ASN A 355 18.65 20.14 17.54
N GLY A 356 17.40 20.51 17.84
CA GLY A 356 16.39 20.88 16.85
C GLY A 356 15.54 19.72 16.32
N PHE A 357 15.72 18.51 16.85
CA PHE A 357 14.94 17.32 16.48
C PHE A 357 14.48 16.58 17.73
N GLN A 358 13.60 17.24 18.48
CA GLN A 358 12.97 16.72 19.69
C GLN A 358 11.46 16.91 19.60
N ASN A 359 10.72 16.00 20.23
CA ASN A 359 9.29 16.21 20.43
C ASN A 359 9.09 17.39 21.38
N ARG A 360 8.42 18.43 20.91
CA ARG A 360 8.17 19.66 21.66
C ARG A 360 6.72 19.69 22.11
N VAL A 361 6.50 19.97 23.38
CA VAL A 361 5.17 20.07 24.01
C VAL A 361 5.01 21.41 24.69
N CYS A 362 3.79 21.79 25.03
CA CYS A 362 3.55 22.96 25.86
C CYS A 362 4.08 22.75 27.29
N PRO A 363 4.36 23.82 28.06
CA PRO A 363 4.87 23.70 29.44
C PRO A 363 3.98 22.88 30.38
N ASP A 364 2.69 22.76 30.08
CA ASP A 364 1.72 21.94 30.80
C ASP A 364 1.65 20.48 30.31
N GLY A 365 2.48 20.11 29.33
CA GLY A 365 2.53 18.79 28.71
C GLY A 365 1.48 18.56 27.62
N SER A 366 0.68 19.57 27.26
CA SER A 366 -0.26 19.45 26.14
C SER A 366 0.45 19.52 24.78
N PRO A 367 -0.19 19.06 23.68
CA PRO A 367 0.40 19.13 22.35
C PRO A 367 0.74 20.57 21.97
N LEU A 368 1.88 20.78 21.27
CA LEU A 368 2.44 22.10 20.95
C LEU A 368 1.46 23.09 20.30
N GLY A 369 0.43 22.61 19.58
CA GLY A 369 -0.62 23.46 19.03
C GLY A 369 -1.52 24.17 20.06
N SER A 370 -1.33 23.88 21.36
CA SER A 370 -2.11 24.45 22.47
C SER A 370 -1.42 25.66 23.14
N CYS A 371 -0.21 26.02 22.70
CA CYS A 371 0.56 27.16 23.19
C CYS A 371 1.32 27.81 22.02
N GLU A 372 1.95 28.96 22.29
CA GLU A 372 2.86 29.58 21.32
C GLU A 372 4.09 28.70 21.13
N TYR A 373 4.58 28.61 19.89
CA TYR A 373 5.71 27.74 19.53
C TYR A 373 6.98 28.05 20.36
N ASP A 374 7.20 29.33 20.65
CA ASP A 374 8.36 29.82 21.41
C ASP A 374 8.28 29.45 22.90
N ASP A 375 7.08 29.12 23.42
CA ASP A 375 6.87 28.66 24.79
C ASP A 375 7.01 27.14 24.93
N GLY A 376 7.17 26.42 23.82
CA GLY A 376 7.29 24.97 23.82
C GLY A 376 8.59 24.47 24.48
N VAL A 377 8.47 23.33 25.16
CA VAL A 377 9.56 22.64 25.85
C VAL A 377 9.96 21.40 25.06
N ASP A 378 11.24 21.29 24.73
CA ASP A 378 11.81 20.10 24.09
C ASP A 378 11.91 18.95 25.09
N LEU A 379 11.29 17.82 24.75
CA LEU A 379 11.39 16.60 25.55
C LEU A 379 12.69 15.86 25.20
N PRO A 380 13.40 15.30 26.20
CA PRO A 380 14.47 14.34 25.94
C PRO A 380 13.97 13.19 25.06
N PHE A 381 14.82 12.66 24.19
CA PHE A 381 14.45 11.65 23.19
C PHE A 381 13.58 10.52 23.75
N SER A 382 13.95 9.97 24.90
CA SER A 382 13.22 8.87 25.55
C SER A 382 11.77 9.22 25.88
N LEU A 383 11.55 10.39 26.49
CA LEU A 383 10.23 10.87 26.88
C LEU A 383 9.45 11.32 25.65
N GLY A 384 10.08 12.04 24.72
CA GLY A 384 9.47 12.48 23.47
C GLY A 384 9.00 11.32 22.61
N LEU A 385 9.79 10.25 22.51
CA LEU A 385 9.43 8.99 21.84
C LEU A 385 8.24 8.32 22.53
N MET A 386 8.27 8.18 23.86
CA MET A 386 7.16 7.57 24.59
C MET A 386 5.84 8.33 24.36
N VAL A 387 5.85 9.66 24.49
CA VAL A 387 4.68 10.52 24.26
C VAL A 387 4.17 10.33 22.84
N HIS A 388 5.07 10.42 21.85
CA HIS A 388 4.70 10.26 20.45
C HIS A 388 4.04 8.90 20.17
N LEU A 389 4.65 7.81 20.66
CA LEU A 389 4.10 6.46 20.46
C LEU A 389 2.73 6.28 21.15
N MET A 390 2.48 6.95 22.28
CA MET A 390 1.15 6.93 22.92
C MET A 390 0.11 7.72 22.10
N GLU A 391 0.45 8.95 21.68
CA GLU A 391 -0.43 9.81 20.88
C GLU A 391 -0.81 9.19 19.55
N ARG A 392 0.15 8.51 18.91
CA ARG A 392 -0.04 7.82 17.63
C ARG A 392 -0.61 6.41 17.77
N GLY A 393 -0.91 5.97 18.99
CA GLY A 393 -1.59 4.70 19.27
C GLY A 393 -0.73 3.44 19.10
N TYR A 394 0.60 3.57 19.08
CA TYR A 394 1.55 2.45 19.10
C TYR A 394 1.64 1.81 20.47
N LEU A 395 1.53 2.62 21.53
CA LEU A 395 1.47 2.17 22.91
C LEU A 395 0.04 2.27 23.40
N THR A 396 -0.51 1.16 23.88
CA THR A 396 -1.73 1.19 24.69
C THR A 396 -1.38 1.63 26.10
N ALA A 397 -2.07 2.64 26.63
CA ALA A 397 -2.02 2.92 28.06
C ALA A 397 -2.35 1.62 28.83
N PRO A 398 -1.62 1.28 29.91
CA PRO A 398 -1.98 0.14 30.73
C PRO A 398 -3.44 0.30 31.16
N ALA A 399 -4.23 -0.77 31.00
CA ALA A 399 -5.60 -0.79 31.49
C ALA A 399 -5.58 -0.34 32.95
N ARG A 400 -6.41 0.65 33.32
CA ARG A 400 -6.61 0.97 34.73
C ARG A 400 -7.01 -0.32 35.41
N ALA A 401 -6.19 -0.75 36.37
CA ALA A 401 -6.63 -1.72 37.34
C ALA A 401 -7.67 -1.00 38.21
N ASP A 402 -8.94 -1.27 37.94
CA ASP A 402 -10.06 -0.82 38.78
C ASP A 402 -10.02 -1.47 40.16
#